data_AF-A0A954WQX9-F1
#
_entry.id   AF-A0A954WQX9-F1
#
_cell.length_a   1.000
_cell.length_b   1.000
_cell.length_c   1.000
_cell.angle_alpha   90.00
_cell.angle_beta   90.00
_cell.angle_gamma   90.00
#
_symmetry.space_group_name_H-M   'P 1'
#
loop_
_entity.id
_entity.type
_entity.pdbx_description
1 polymer ?
#
loop_
_entity_poly.entity_id
_entity_poly.type
_entity_poly.pdbx_seq_one_letter_code
_entity_poly.pdbx_strand_id
1 'polypeptide(L)' 'MISDGVAERLGNQRRLVDRPQLAEIVGLSVATIDRRIRAGKISCIRDGRRVLFDPAVTISELAANGGADHV' A
#
# COMPACT_ATOMS: atom_id res chain seq x y z
N MET A 1 7.81 31.27 -4.04
CA MET A 1 8.31 29.97 -4.54
C MET A 1 7.86 28.89 -3.58
N ILE A 2 6.71 28.26 -3.84
CA ILE A 2 6.24 27.04 -3.14
C ILE A 2 5.88 26.09 -4.28
N SER A 3 6.85 25.42 -4.90
CA SER A 3 6.52 24.62 -6.10
C SER A 3 7.33 23.34 -6.30
N ASP A 4 8.38 23.06 -5.54
CA ASP A 4 9.21 21.88 -5.82
C ASP A 4 8.86 20.67 -4.92
N GLY A 5 8.89 20.83 -3.60
CA GLY A 5 8.65 19.71 -2.67
C GLY A 5 7.21 19.17 -2.63
N VAL A 6 6.23 19.95 -3.08
CA VAL A 6 4.82 19.52 -3.13
C VAL A 6 4.54 18.73 -4.41
N ALA A 7 5.17 19.11 -5.53
CA ALA A 7 5.06 18.43 -6.81
C ALA A 7 5.77 17.07 -6.79
N GLU A 8 6.93 16.96 -6.14
CA GLU A 8 7.64 15.68 -5.97
C GLU A 8 6.87 14.71 -5.05
N ARG A 9 6.23 15.24 -4.00
CA ARG A 9 5.32 14.45 -3.17
C ARG A 9 4.07 14.03 -3.93
N LEU A 10 3.47 14.91 -4.75
CA LEU A 10 2.32 14.60 -5.61
C LEU A 10 2.66 13.59 -6.73
N GLY A 11 3.86 13.67 -7.30
CA GLY A 11 4.33 12.79 -8.37
C GLY A 11 4.54 11.35 -7.91
N ASN A 12 4.92 11.15 -6.65
CA ASN A 12 5.00 9.84 -6.01
C ASN A 12 3.63 9.27 -5.57
N GLN A 13 2.54 10.03 -5.68
CA GLN A 13 1.38 9.88 -4.78
C GLN A 13 0.14 9.17 -5.31
N ARG A 14 0.04 8.67 -6.55
CA ARG A 14 -1.19 7.97 -7.01
C ARG A 14 -0.97 6.84 -7.99
N ARG A 15 0.00 5.96 -7.74
CA ARG A 15 0.04 4.70 -8.47
C ARG A 15 -0.71 3.64 -7.67
N LEU A 16 -1.90 3.32 -8.15
CA LEU A 16 -2.57 2.09 -7.77
C LEU A 16 -1.69 0.92 -8.21
N VAL A 17 -1.26 0.11 -7.25
CA VAL A 17 -0.38 -1.03 -7.49
C VAL A 17 -1.13 -2.34 -7.29
N ASP A 18 -0.75 -3.35 -8.05
CA ASP A 18 -1.26 -4.71 -7.86
C ASP A 18 -0.57 -5.39 -6.66
N ARG A 19 -1.13 -6.52 -6.21
CA ARG A 19 -0.59 -7.31 -5.08
C ARG A 19 0.92 -7.58 -5.10
N PRO A 20 1.54 -8.06 -6.20
CA PRO A 20 2.97 -8.33 -6.22
C PRO A 20 3.81 -7.06 -6.09
N GLN A 21 3.37 -5.95 -6.68
CA GLN A 21 4.06 -4.67 -6.54
C GLN A 21 3.94 -4.12 -5.11
N LEU A 22 2.77 -4.26 -4.48
CA LEU A 22 2.60 -3.90 -3.08
C LEU A 22 3.51 -4.72 -2.15
N ALA A 23 3.66 -6.02 -2.42
CA ALA A 23 4.56 -6.90 -1.69
C ALA A 23 6.01 -6.39 -1.70
N GLU A 24 6.50 -6.00 -2.88
CA GLU A 24 7.84 -5.43 -3.05
C GLU A 24 7.99 -4.08 -2.34
N ILE A 25 7.00 -3.18 -2.47
CA ILE A 25 7.04 -1.84 -1.86
C ILE A 25 7.06 -1.90 -0.34
N VAL A 26 6.27 -2.79 0.24
CA VAL A 26 6.10 -2.90 1.70
C VAL A 26 7.10 -3.88 2.32
N GLY A 27 7.78 -4.70 1.51
CA GLY A 27 8.71 -5.72 1.99
C GLY A 27 8.01 -6.90 2.67
N LEU A 28 6.82 -7.28 2.20
CA LEU A 28 6.03 -8.38 2.77
C LEU A 28 5.70 -9.43 1.72
N SER A 29 5.48 -10.67 2.15
CA SER A 29 4.98 -11.70 1.24
C SER A 29 3.55 -11.39 0.76
N VAL A 30 3.22 -11.80 -0.48
CA VAL A 30 1.86 -11.69 -1.02
C VAL A 30 0.85 -12.44 -0.14
N ALA A 31 1.24 -13.58 0.44
CA ALA A 31 0.38 -14.34 1.35
C ALA A 31 0.06 -13.56 2.63
N THR A 32 1.02 -12.81 3.17
CA THR A 32 0.81 -11.91 4.33
C THR A 32 -0.16 -10.78 3.98
N ILE A 33 -0.03 -10.21 2.78
CA ILE A 33 -0.94 -9.18 2.27
C ILE A 33 -2.36 -9.75 2.14
N ASP A 34 -2.53 -10.90 1.50
CA ASP A 34 -3.84 -11.56 1.35
C ASP A 34 -4.49 -11.89 2.70
N ARG A 35 -3.71 -12.35 3.69
CA ARG A 35 -4.19 -12.59 5.05
C ARG A 35 -4.71 -11.30 5.69
N ARG A 36 -3.98 -10.18 5.53
CA ARG A 36 -4.37 -8.89 6.10
C ARG A 36 -5.57 -8.27 5.39
N ILE A 37 -5.71 -8.47 4.08
CA ILE A 37 -6.91 -8.09 3.31
C ILE A 37 -8.13 -8.87 3.82
N ARG A 38 -8.01 -10.21 3.97
CA ARG A 38 -9.10 -11.05 4.50
C ARG A 38 -9.48 -10.67 5.93
N ALA A 39 -8.51 -10.22 6.73
CA ALA A 39 -8.73 -9.73 8.08
C ALA A 39 -9.28 -8.29 8.14
N GLY A 40 -9.47 -7.61 7.00
CA GLY A 40 -9.95 -6.23 6.95
C GLY A 40 -8.96 -5.19 7.48
N LYS A 41 -7.67 -5.53 7.56
CA LYS A 41 -6.61 -4.64 8.09
C LYS A 41 -5.94 -3.76 7.04
N ILE A 42 -6.16 -4.05 5.76
CA ILE A 42 -5.64 -3.27 4.63
C ILE A 42 -6.79 -2.98 3.68
N SER A 43 -6.96 -1.72 3.33
CA SER A 43 -7.92 -1.26 2.34
C SER A 43 -7.48 -1.66 0.93
N CYS A 44 -8.44 -2.17 0.15
CA CYS A 44 -8.20 -2.55 -1.24
C CYS A 44 -9.29 -1.94 -2.14
N ILE A 45 -8.89 -1.52 -3.33
CA ILE A 45 -9.78 -1.00 -4.36
C ILE A 45 -10.00 -2.12 -5.37
N ARG A 46 -11.26 -2.48 -5.59
CA ARG A 46 -11.63 -3.50 -6.58
C ARG A 46 -12.06 -2.80 -7.86
N ASP A 47 -11.31 -3.00 -8.94
CA ASP A 47 -11.62 -2.50 -10.27
C ASP A 47 -11.90 -3.69 -11.19
N GLY A 48 -13.18 -4.07 -11.31
CA GLY A 48 -13.61 -5.28 -11.99
C GLY A 48 -12.99 -6.55 -11.40
N ARG A 49 -12.09 -7.19 -12.16
CA ARG A 49 -11.35 -8.40 -11.73
C ARG A 49 -10.03 -8.08 -11.04
N ARG A 50 -9.58 -6.82 -11.05
CA ARG A 50 -8.31 -6.37 -10.48
C ARG A 50 -8.50 -5.91 -9.04
N VAL A 51 -7.48 -6.14 -8.23
CA VAL A 51 -7.42 -5.65 -6.85
C VAL A 51 -6.19 -4.78 -6.74
N LEU A 52 -6.44 -3.50 -6.54
CA LEU A 52 -5.47 -2.44 -6.53
C LEU A 52 -5.31 -1.86 -5.13
N PHE A 53 -4.13 -1.34 -4.86
CA PHE A 53 -3.77 -0.79 -3.56
C PHE A 53 -3.16 0.58 -3.73
N ASP A 54 -3.53 1.48 -2.82
CA ASP A 54 -2.77 2.70 -2.61
C ASP A 54 -1.65 2.38 -1.60
N PRO A 55 -0.38 2.46 -2.02
CA PRO A 55 0.74 2.11 -1.14
C PRO A 55 0.84 3.07 0.06
N ALA A 56 0.49 4.35 -0.08
CA ALA A 56 0.57 5.31 1.02
C ALA A 56 -0.49 5.02 2.10
N VAL A 57 -1.71 4.71 1.68
CA VAL A 57 -2.78 4.28 2.59
C VAL A 57 -2.39 2.97 3.26
N THR A 58 -1.91 2.00 2.49
CA THR A 58 -1.51 0.69 3.01
C THR A 58 -0.39 0.81 4.06
N ILE A 59 0.64 1.61 3.80
CA ILE A 59 1.74 1.85 4.77
C ILE A 59 1.19 2.50 6.04
N SER A 60 0.27 3.46 5.91
CA SER A 60 -0.34 4.13 7.06
C SER A 60 -1.18 3.17 7.91
N GLU A 61 -1.97 2.31 7.27
CA GLU A 61 -2.76 1.27 7.92
C GLU A 61 -1.88 0.21 8.58
N LEU A 62 -0.76 -0.16 7.95
CA LEU A 62 0.21 -1.08 8.53
C LEU A 62 0.91 -0.49 9.74
N ALA A 63 1.29 0.79 9.69
CA ALA A 63 1.85 1.50 10.84
C ALA A 63 0.85 1.55 12.00
N ALA A 64 -0.42 1.86 11.72
CA ALA A 64 -1.49 1.91 12.73
C ALA A 64 -1.83 0.55 13.35
N ASN A 65 -1.72 -0.54 12.58
CA ASN A 65 -2.05 -1.89 13.02
C ASN A 65 -0.85 -2.68 13.59
N GLY A 66 0.28 -2.01 13.86
CA GLY A 66 1.50 -2.62 14.39
C GLY A 66 2.32 -3.31 13.31
N GLY A 67 3.05 -2.52 12.52
CA GLY A 67 4.00 -2.99 11.52
C GLY A 67 5.39 -3.20 12.12
N ALA A 68 5.65 -4.38 12.69
CA ALA A 68 7.00 -4.93 12.89
C ALA A 68 6.92 -6.42 13.22
N ASP A 69 6.47 -7.24 12.27
CA ASP A 69 6.86 -8.66 12.27
C ASP A 69 8.01 -8.75 11.27
N HIS A 70 9.19 -8.28 11.70
CA HIS A 70 10.45 -8.65 11.06
C HIS A 70 10.83 -10.02 11.62
N VAL A 71 10.71 -11.04 10.77
CA VAL A 71 11.36 -12.35 10.94
C VAL A 71 12.53 -12.40 9.97
#